data_AF-A0A956LFQ2-F1
#
_entry.id   AF-A0A956LFQ2-F1
#
_cell.length_a   1.000
_cell.length_b   1.000
_cell.length_c   1.000
_cell.angle_alpha   90.00
_cell.angle_beta   90.00
_cell.angle_gamma   90.00
#
_symmetry.space_group_name_H-M   'P 1'
#
loop_
_entity.id
_entity.type
_entity.pdbx_description
1 polymer ?
#
loop_
_entity_poly.entity_id
_entity_poly.type
_entity_poly.pdbx_seq_one_letter_code
_entity_poly.pdbx_strand_id
1 'polypeptide(L)'
;DAVLAVLGELEDKEWDVRAAPEGAESREVQYRARLTGQPVIGAAFADSVTRSLIDSTIVSLVGLALVLLLARQLIALVPALWTLSVTLGILGVLGLPVSVGTSMVACIALGAGVDFAIHLGVRARTLDGDAPGQQAVDQLGAVVLISALQLAFAFLVLLASGMAPLRDLGAGLAIGLVGAALGACWLVPRLHRARR
;
A
#
# COMPACT_ATOMS: atom_id res chain seq x y z
N ASP A 1 0.94 19.38 10.83
CA ASP A 1 -0.13 20.12 11.53
C ASP A 1 0.13 21.63 11.62
N ALA A 2 1.20 22.10 12.27
CA ALA A 2 1.47 23.55 12.39
C ALA A 2 1.63 24.29 11.03
N VAL A 3 2.23 23.65 10.03
CA VAL A 3 2.38 24.25 8.70
C VAL A 3 1.03 24.37 7.98
N LEU A 4 0.15 23.37 8.07
CA LEU A 4 -1.17 23.42 7.44
C LEU A 4 -2.08 24.47 8.10
N ALA A 5 -1.96 24.67 9.42
CA ALA A 5 -2.65 25.74 10.14
C ALA A 5 -2.19 27.13 9.67
N VAL A 6 -0.88 27.34 9.53
CA VAL A 6 -0.31 28.60 9.03
C VAL A 6 -0.66 28.83 7.55
N LEU A 7 -0.75 27.77 6.75
CA LEU A 7 -1.15 27.87 5.33
C LEU A 7 -2.63 28.23 5.18
N GLY A 8 -3.51 27.66 6.00
CA GLY A 8 -4.93 28.04 6.04
C GLY A 8 -5.13 29.51 6.44
N GLU A 9 -4.31 30.03 7.37
CA GLU A 9 -4.34 31.45 7.76
C GLU A 9 -3.88 32.43 6.68
N LEU A 10 -3.13 31.97 5.68
CA LEU A 10 -2.63 32.79 4.58
C LEU A 10 -3.51 32.72 3.31
N GLU A 11 -4.37 31.70 3.20
CA GLU A 11 -5.24 31.49 2.04
C GLU A 11 -6.41 32.50 2.00
N ASP A 12 -6.87 32.97 3.17
CA ASP A 12 -8.04 33.86 3.32
C ASP A 12 -7.71 35.37 3.48
N LYS A 13 -6.45 35.78 3.32
CA LYS A 13 -6.07 37.20 3.44
C LYS A 13 -6.16 37.93 2.10
N GLU A 14 -7.02 38.94 2.01
CA GLU A 14 -6.94 39.97 0.96
C GLU A 14 -5.66 40.81 1.15
N TRP A 15 -4.82 40.83 0.13
CA TRP A 15 -3.58 41.60 0.11
C TRP A 15 -3.82 42.98 -0.50
N ASP A 16 -3.97 44.00 0.36
CA ASP A 16 -4.05 45.40 -0.06
C ASP A 16 -2.66 45.93 -0.44
N VAL A 17 -2.36 45.94 -1.75
CA VAL A 17 -1.13 46.49 -2.30
C VAL A 17 -1.23 48.01 -2.29
N ARG A 18 -0.84 48.64 -1.18
CA ARG A 18 -0.95 50.10 -1.01
C ARG A 18 -0.13 50.88 -2.05
N ALA A 19 -0.83 51.88 -2.59
CA ALA A 19 -0.39 53.05 -3.36
C ALA A 19 -0.23 52.88 -4.88
N ALA A 20 -1.35 52.75 -5.59
CA ALA A 20 -1.43 53.17 -6.99
C ALA A 20 -1.36 54.72 -7.08
N PRO A 21 -0.54 55.31 -7.97
CA PRO A 21 -0.43 56.75 -8.13
C PRO A 21 -1.76 57.37 -8.60
N GLU A 22 -2.12 58.53 -8.06
CA GLU A 22 -3.36 59.25 -8.40
C GLU A 22 -3.42 59.55 -9.91
N GLY A 23 -4.41 58.97 -10.59
CA GLY A 23 -4.62 59.08 -12.04
C GLY A 23 -4.42 57.80 -12.85
N ALA A 24 -4.00 56.69 -12.23
CA ALA A 24 -3.93 55.40 -12.92
C ALA A 24 -5.32 54.72 -13.01
N GLU A 25 -5.75 54.33 -14.20
CA GLU A 25 -6.93 53.46 -14.37
C GLU A 25 -6.74 52.17 -13.58
N SER A 26 -7.63 51.91 -12.62
CA SER A 26 -7.64 50.67 -11.86
C SER A 26 -8.05 49.52 -12.77
N ARG A 27 -7.07 48.87 -13.40
CA ARG A 27 -7.28 47.55 -14.01
C ARG A 27 -7.31 46.52 -12.90
N GLU A 28 -8.44 45.82 -12.75
CA GLU A 28 -8.49 44.56 -12.02
C GLU A 28 -7.56 43.57 -12.71
N VAL A 29 -6.33 43.49 -12.23
CA VAL A 29 -5.40 42.44 -12.64
C VAL A 29 -5.69 41.26 -11.73
N GLN A 30 -6.26 40.19 -12.28
CA GLN A 30 -6.39 38.94 -11.53
C GLN A 30 -5.00 38.38 -11.25
N TYR A 31 -4.55 38.49 -10.01
CA TYR A 31 -3.33 37.85 -9.54
C TYR A 31 -3.65 36.47 -8.97
N ARG A 32 -2.87 35.47 -9.37
CA ARG A 32 -2.87 34.14 -8.76
C ARG A 32 -1.57 33.97 -7.97
N ALA A 33 -1.65 34.16 -6.65
CA ALA A 33 -0.54 33.80 -5.76
C ALA A 33 -0.55 32.28 -5.51
N ARG A 34 0.62 31.65 -5.47
CA ARG A 34 0.79 30.26 -5.02
C ARG A 34 1.89 30.19 -3.99
N LEU A 35 1.61 29.52 -2.88
CA LEU A 35 2.55 29.34 -1.80
C LEU A 35 3.56 28.23 -2.17
N THR A 36 4.84 28.49 -1.96
CA THR A 36 5.95 27.59 -2.33
C THR A 36 6.98 27.51 -1.19
N GLY A 37 7.97 26.64 -1.33
CA GLY A 37 9.01 26.38 -0.34
C GLY A 37 9.10 24.91 0.03
N GLN A 38 10.26 24.49 0.56
CA GLN A 38 10.51 23.09 0.91
C GLN A 38 9.44 22.46 1.83
N PRO A 39 8.92 23.16 2.87
CA PRO A 39 7.87 22.58 3.72
C PRO A 39 6.52 22.39 3.01
N VAL A 40 6.14 23.33 2.13
CA VAL A 40 4.88 23.30 1.39
C VAL A 40 4.92 22.20 0.32
N ILE A 41 6.03 22.10 -0.40
CA ILE A 41 6.24 21.06 -1.40
C ILE A 41 6.28 19.68 -0.74
N GLY A 42 6.98 19.55 0.40
CA GLY A 42 7.04 18.29 1.15
C GLY A 42 5.67 17.82 1.65
N ALA A 43 4.87 18.73 2.19
CA ALA A 43 3.51 18.42 2.64
C ALA A 43 2.58 18.04 1.46
N ALA A 44 2.60 18.81 0.37
CA ALA A 44 1.82 18.51 -0.83
C ALA A 44 2.22 17.16 -1.45
N PHE A 45 3.52 16.83 -1.43
CA PHE A 45 4.03 15.55 -1.92
C PHE A 45 3.57 14.39 -1.04
N ALA A 46 3.63 14.53 0.29
CA ALA A 46 3.13 13.52 1.22
C ALA A 46 1.61 13.29 1.10
N ASP A 47 0.82 14.35 0.95
CA ASP A 47 -0.63 14.24 0.71
C ASP A 47 -0.92 13.54 -0.63
N SER A 48 -0.20 13.92 -1.68
CA SER A 48 -0.32 13.30 -3.00
C SER A 48 0.01 11.79 -2.96
N VAL A 49 1.07 11.39 -2.25
CA VAL A 49 1.45 9.98 -2.08
C VAL A 49 0.37 9.23 -1.30
N THR A 50 -0.17 9.83 -0.24
CA THR A 50 -1.21 9.20 0.59
C THR A 50 -2.50 8.99 -0.19
N ARG A 51 -2.96 10.02 -0.93
CA ARG A 51 -4.12 9.89 -1.83
C ARG A 51 -3.88 8.84 -2.89
N SER A 52 -2.71 8.84 -3.53
CA SER A 52 -2.35 7.85 -4.55
C SER A 52 -2.34 6.43 -3.99
N LEU A 53 -1.88 6.24 -2.75
CA LEU A 53 -1.93 4.94 -2.07
C LEU A 53 -3.37 4.47 -1.88
N ILE A 54 -4.26 5.34 -1.40
CA ILE A 54 -5.68 5.01 -1.19
C ILE A 54 -6.36 4.69 -2.52
N ASP A 55 -6.24 5.58 -3.51
CA ASP A 55 -6.88 5.43 -4.81
C ASP A 55 -6.39 4.17 -5.53
N SER A 56 -5.07 3.95 -5.57
CA SER A 56 -4.50 2.76 -6.21
C SER A 56 -4.88 1.46 -5.49
N THR A 57 -4.97 1.47 -4.15
CA THR A 57 -5.39 0.30 -3.38
C THR A 57 -6.85 -0.05 -3.68
N ILE A 58 -7.74 0.95 -3.74
CA ILE A 58 -9.17 0.74 -4.06
C ILE A 58 -9.30 0.20 -5.48
N VAL A 59 -8.65 0.82 -6.46
CA VAL A 59 -8.68 0.37 -7.86
C VAL A 59 -8.14 -1.05 -8.00
N SER A 60 -7.03 -1.37 -7.33
CA SER A 60 -6.43 -2.71 -7.31
C SER A 60 -7.37 -3.75 -6.68
N LEU A 61 -8.02 -3.41 -5.55
CA LEU A 61 -8.93 -4.32 -4.87
C LEU A 61 -10.19 -4.61 -5.71
N VAL A 62 -10.74 -3.59 -6.36
CA VAL A 62 -11.88 -3.75 -7.29
C VAL A 62 -11.48 -4.59 -8.50
N GLY A 63 -10.32 -4.30 -9.10
CA GLY A 63 -9.78 -5.09 -10.21
C GLY A 63 -9.55 -6.55 -9.83
N LEU A 64 -8.96 -6.80 -8.67
CA LEU A 64 -8.75 -8.14 -8.12
C LEU A 64 -10.09 -8.85 -7.89
N ALA A 65 -11.06 -8.18 -7.27
CA ALA A 65 -12.39 -8.75 -7.04
C ALA A 65 -13.07 -9.14 -8.36
N LEU A 66 -12.93 -8.32 -9.41
CA LEU A 66 -13.47 -8.62 -10.75
C LEU A 66 -12.79 -9.86 -11.36
N VAL A 67 -11.45 -9.92 -11.34
CA VAL A 67 -10.69 -11.08 -11.86
C VAL A 67 -11.06 -12.36 -11.11
N LEU A 68 -11.14 -12.28 -9.77
CA LEU A 68 -11.52 -13.42 -8.94
C LEU A 68 -12.99 -13.82 -9.15
N LEU A 69 -13.88 -12.88 -9.43
CA LEU A 69 -15.27 -13.15 -9.79
C LEU A 69 -15.33 -13.96 -11.10
N LEU A 70 -14.61 -13.51 -12.14
CA LEU A 70 -14.51 -14.21 -13.41
C LEU A 70 -13.90 -15.61 -13.26
N ALA A 71 -12.89 -15.75 -12.40
CA ALA A 71 -12.25 -17.03 -12.11
C ALA A 71 -13.09 -17.94 -11.17
N ARG A 72 -14.23 -17.47 -10.64
CA ARG A 72 -15.03 -18.16 -9.60
C ARG A 72 -14.21 -18.47 -8.34
N GLN A 73 -13.29 -17.57 -8.00
CA GLN A 73 -12.31 -17.66 -6.91
C GLN A 73 -12.54 -16.61 -5.82
N LEU A 74 -13.79 -16.16 -5.59
CA LEU A 74 -14.10 -15.13 -4.58
C LEU A 74 -13.59 -15.45 -3.16
N ILE A 75 -13.42 -16.72 -2.80
CA ILE A 75 -12.85 -17.16 -1.51
C ILE A 75 -11.40 -16.66 -1.35
N ALA A 76 -10.67 -16.46 -2.45
CA ALA A 76 -9.31 -15.92 -2.45
C ALA A 76 -9.25 -14.40 -2.15
N LEU A 77 -10.39 -13.71 -2.06
CA LEU A 77 -10.44 -12.31 -1.62
C LEU A 77 -10.16 -12.18 -0.10
N VAL A 78 -10.49 -13.20 0.69
CA VAL A 78 -10.29 -13.15 2.15
C VAL A 78 -8.80 -13.14 2.54
N PRO A 79 -7.94 -14.01 1.96
CA PRO A 79 -6.49 -13.89 2.12
C PRO A 79 -5.91 -12.57 1.61
N ALA A 80 -6.45 -12.01 0.52
CA ALA A 80 -6.01 -10.72 -0.01
C ALA A 80 -6.18 -9.60 1.03
N LEU A 81 -7.38 -9.52 1.61
CA LEU A 81 -7.71 -8.54 2.65
C LEU A 81 -6.88 -8.77 3.93
N TRP A 82 -6.61 -10.04 4.27
CA TRP A 82 -5.73 -10.39 5.38
C TRP A 82 -4.30 -9.89 5.16
N THR A 83 -3.70 -10.20 4.01
CA THR A 83 -2.38 -9.70 3.63
C THR A 83 -2.32 -8.19 3.72
N LEU A 84 -3.29 -7.49 3.12
CA LEU A 84 -3.33 -6.03 3.14
C LEU A 84 -3.38 -5.48 4.57
N SER A 85 -4.24 -6.08 5.42
CA SER A 85 -4.37 -5.69 6.83
C SER A 85 -3.08 -5.92 7.61
N VAL A 86 -2.39 -7.04 7.38
CA VAL A 86 -1.13 -7.37 8.05
C VAL A 86 -0.01 -6.44 7.58
N THR A 87 0.13 -6.19 6.27
CA THR A 87 1.16 -5.30 5.75
C THR A 87 0.97 -3.87 6.27
N LEU A 88 -0.24 -3.31 6.17
CA LEU A 88 -0.53 -1.97 6.67
C LEU A 88 -0.44 -1.90 8.21
N GLY A 89 -0.87 -2.96 8.90
CA GLY A 89 -0.78 -3.08 10.35
C GLY A 89 0.68 -3.09 10.84
N ILE A 90 1.55 -3.86 10.19
CA ILE A 90 2.98 -3.90 10.49
C ILE A 90 3.60 -2.52 10.25
N LEU A 91 3.26 -1.85 9.15
CA LEU A 91 3.76 -0.51 8.85
C LEU A 91 3.34 0.50 9.93
N GLY A 92 2.07 0.44 10.38
CA GLY A 92 1.54 1.28 11.44
C GLY A 92 2.19 1.01 12.81
N VAL A 93 2.39 -0.26 13.18
CA VAL A 93 3.04 -0.65 14.45
C VAL A 93 4.51 -0.24 14.48
N LEU A 94 5.21 -0.35 13.36
CA LEU A 94 6.61 0.07 13.24
C LEU A 94 6.78 1.60 13.20
N GLY A 95 5.67 2.37 13.15
CA GLY A 95 5.71 3.83 13.12
C GLY A 95 6.39 4.38 11.87
N LEU A 96 6.44 3.60 10.78
CA LEU A 96 7.07 4.04 9.54
C LEU A 96 6.19 5.10 8.87
N PRO A 97 6.69 6.32 8.64
CA PRO A 97 5.89 7.40 8.06
C PRO A 97 5.47 7.03 6.64
N VAL A 98 4.23 7.38 6.27
CA VAL A 98 3.72 7.18 4.91
C VAL A 98 4.54 8.04 3.94
N SER A 99 5.49 7.38 3.30
CA SER A 99 6.37 7.90 2.27
C SER A 99 6.19 7.12 0.97
N VAL A 100 6.80 7.60 -0.11
CA VAL A 100 6.83 6.90 -1.39
C VAL A 100 7.28 5.45 -1.21
N GLY A 101 8.34 5.21 -0.44
CA GLY A 101 8.85 3.85 -0.19
C GLY A 101 7.82 2.95 0.46
N THR A 102 7.21 3.41 1.55
CA THR A 102 6.19 2.63 2.30
C THR A 102 4.89 2.44 1.51
N SER A 103 4.52 3.38 0.63
CA SER A 103 3.36 3.22 -0.25
C SER A 103 3.58 2.09 -1.26
N MET A 104 4.81 1.95 -1.78
CA MET A 104 5.17 0.85 -2.66
C MET A 104 5.15 -0.48 -1.92
N VAL A 105 5.57 -0.51 -0.64
CA VAL A 105 5.50 -1.70 0.21
C VAL A 105 4.07 -2.25 0.25
N ALA A 106 3.08 -1.39 0.52
CA ALA A 106 1.68 -1.78 0.60
C ALA A 106 1.18 -2.43 -0.71
N CYS A 107 1.44 -1.82 -1.86
CA CYS A 107 1.01 -2.34 -3.15
C CYS A 107 1.70 -3.66 -3.54
N ILE A 108 3.02 -3.75 -3.37
CA ILE A 108 3.80 -4.93 -3.74
C ILE A 108 3.48 -6.10 -2.80
N ALA A 109 3.42 -5.86 -1.49
CA ALA A 109 3.09 -6.91 -0.53
C ALA A 109 1.65 -7.41 -0.69
N LEU A 110 0.69 -6.53 -1.01
CA LEU A 110 -0.66 -6.94 -1.40
C LEU A 110 -0.60 -7.89 -2.59
N GLY A 111 0.05 -7.50 -3.68
CA GLY A 111 0.16 -8.33 -4.89
C GLY A 111 0.77 -9.70 -4.63
N ALA A 112 1.90 -9.74 -3.91
CA ALA A 112 2.58 -10.99 -3.58
C ALA A 112 1.80 -11.87 -2.60
N GLY A 113 1.17 -11.31 -1.57
CA GLY A 113 0.37 -12.13 -0.65
C GLY A 113 -0.90 -12.70 -1.28
N VAL A 114 -1.49 -11.96 -2.23
CA VAL A 114 -2.57 -12.50 -3.08
C VAL A 114 -2.07 -13.67 -3.92
N ASP A 115 -0.89 -13.55 -4.53
CA ASP A 115 -0.30 -14.64 -5.30
C ASP A 115 -0.11 -15.91 -4.45
N PHE A 116 0.49 -15.78 -3.26
CA PHE A 116 0.65 -16.91 -2.33
C PHE A 116 -0.67 -17.58 -1.96
N ALA A 117 -1.70 -16.78 -1.69
CA ALA A 117 -3.02 -17.29 -1.36
C ALA A 117 -3.73 -17.96 -2.54
N ILE A 118 -3.61 -17.40 -3.75
CA ILE A 118 -4.15 -18.00 -4.97
C ILE A 118 -3.44 -19.33 -5.25
N HIS A 119 -2.12 -19.37 -5.15
CA HIS A 119 -1.33 -20.57 -5.42
C HIS A 119 -1.76 -21.75 -4.52
N LEU A 120 -1.89 -21.49 -3.21
CA LEU A 120 -2.36 -22.49 -2.24
C LEU A 120 -3.86 -22.80 -2.42
N GLY A 121 -4.69 -21.79 -2.69
CA GLY A 121 -6.14 -21.94 -2.86
C GLY A 121 -6.53 -22.74 -4.11
N VAL A 122 -5.83 -22.51 -5.23
CA VAL A 122 -5.99 -23.31 -6.45
C VAL A 122 -5.60 -24.76 -6.19
N ARG A 123 -4.48 -25.00 -5.50
CA ARG A 123 -4.07 -26.37 -5.14
C ARG A 123 -5.10 -27.04 -4.25
N ALA A 124 -5.60 -26.34 -3.23
CA ALA A 124 -6.64 -26.88 -2.34
C ALA A 124 -7.87 -27.34 -3.10
N ARG A 125 -8.29 -26.63 -4.16
CA ARG A 125 -9.45 -27.04 -4.98
C ARG A 125 -9.22 -28.27 -5.84
N THR A 126 -7.97 -28.59 -6.16
CA THR A 126 -7.61 -29.79 -6.92
C THR A 126 -7.42 -31.03 -6.05
N LEU A 127 -7.50 -30.85 -4.72
CA LEU A 127 -7.30 -31.91 -3.75
C LEU A 127 -8.66 -32.35 -3.20
N ASP A 128 -8.85 -33.66 -3.11
CA ASP A 128 -10.03 -34.28 -2.53
C ASP A 128 -9.79 -34.67 -1.06
N GLY A 129 -10.87 -34.78 -0.28
CA GLY A 129 -10.85 -35.26 1.11
C GLY A 129 -11.29 -34.21 2.13
N ASP A 130 -11.08 -34.53 3.41
CA ASP A 130 -11.67 -33.79 4.54
C ASP A 130 -11.00 -32.44 4.85
N ALA A 131 -9.75 -32.25 4.39
CA ALA A 131 -8.95 -31.06 4.69
C ALA A 131 -8.10 -30.59 3.49
N PRO A 132 -8.73 -30.25 2.35
CA PRO A 132 -8.01 -29.90 1.12
C PRO A 132 -7.08 -28.69 1.29
N GLY A 133 -7.48 -27.70 2.10
CA GLY A 133 -6.63 -26.55 2.40
C GLY A 133 -5.38 -26.89 3.20
N GLN A 134 -5.45 -27.85 4.13
CA GLN A 134 -4.28 -28.29 4.90
C GLN A 134 -3.33 -29.08 4.00
N GLN A 135 -3.85 -30.00 3.20
CA GLN A 135 -3.05 -30.79 2.25
C GLN A 135 -2.34 -29.90 1.23
N ALA A 136 -2.96 -28.80 0.78
CA ALA A 136 -2.32 -27.84 -0.10
C ALA A 136 -1.12 -27.16 0.56
N VAL A 137 -1.23 -26.79 1.83
CA VAL A 137 -0.12 -26.22 2.61
C VAL A 137 0.97 -27.27 2.87
N ASP A 138 0.61 -28.52 3.15
CA ASP A 138 1.60 -29.58 3.36
C ASP A 138 2.41 -29.85 2.07
N GLN A 139 1.80 -29.70 0.89
CA GLN A 139 2.48 -29.91 -0.39
C GLN A 139 3.23 -28.68 -0.91
N LEU A 140 2.68 -27.47 -0.75
CA LEU A 140 3.21 -26.25 -1.39
C LEU A 140 3.62 -25.15 -0.40
N GLY A 141 3.34 -25.30 0.89
CA GLY A 141 3.66 -24.28 1.90
C GLY A 141 5.16 -23.99 1.99
N ALA A 142 6.01 -25.02 1.85
CA ALA A 142 7.46 -24.85 1.79
C ALA A 142 7.88 -24.03 0.56
N VAL A 143 7.26 -24.29 -0.61
CA VAL A 143 7.54 -23.55 -1.85
C VAL A 143 7.19 -22.06 -1.68
N VAL A 144 5.99 -21.79 -1.15
CA VAL A 144 5.53 -20.41 -0.87
C VAL A 144 6.46 -19.69 0.10
N LEU A 145 6.89 -20.36 1.17
CA LEU A 145 7.79 -19.76 2.17
C LEU A 145 9.18 -19.46 1.58
N ILE A 146 9.73 -20.39 0.78
CA ILE A 146 11.01 -20.18 0.10
C ILE A 146 10.91 -19.02 -0.89
N SER A 147 9.84 -18.91 -1.67
CA SER A 147 9.61 -17.78 -2.57
C SER A 147 9.54 -16.46 -1.82
N ALA A 148 8.83 -16.41 -0.69
CA ALA A 148 8.75 -15.21 0.14
C ALA A 148 10.11 -14.80 0.72
N LEU A 149 10.89 -15.77 1.20
CA LEU A 149 12.25 -15.54 1.70
C LEU A 149 13.18 -15.03 0.60
N GLN A 150 13.12 -15.61 -0.60
CA GLN A 150 13.92 -15.17 -1.73
C GLN A 150 13.63 -13.72 -2.10
N LEU A 151 12.35 -13.32 -2.17
CA LEU A 151 12.01 -11.92 -2.42
C LEU A 151 12.44 -11.03 -1.26
N ALA A 152 12.27 -11.46 -0.01
CA ALA A 152 12.71 -10.69 1.16
C ALA A 152 14.22 -10.41 1.11
N PHE A 153 15.05 -11.40 0.78
CA PHE A 153 16.49 -11.19 0.61
C PHE A 153 16.82 -10.27 -0.56
N ALA A 154 16.08 -10.35 -1.67
CA ALA A 154 16.25 -9.42 -2.79
C ALA A 154 15.99 -7.96 -2.39
N PHE A 155 14.97 -7.71 -1.57
CA PHE A 155 14.65 -6.36 -1.08
C PHE A 155 15.54 -5.89 0.07
N LEU A 156 16.10 -6.80 0.88
CA LEU A 156 17.05 -6.47 1.94
C LEU A 156 18.31 -5.77 1.43
N VAL A 157 18.71 -6.01 0.18
CA VAL A 157 19.83 -5.29 -0.47
C VAL A 157 19.61 -3.78 -0.47
N LEU A 158 18.36 -3.31 -0.50
CA LEU A 158 18.03 -1.88 -0.51
C LEU A 158 18.37 -1.17 0.81
N LEU A 159 18.60 -1.91 1.90
CA LEU A 159 19.09 -1.33 3.15
C LEU A 159 20.47 -0.68 3.00
N ALA A 160 21.27 -1.11 2.02
CA ALA A 160 22.55 -0.48 1.70
C ALA A 160 22.42 0.89 1.02
N SER A 161 21.20 1.32 0.65
CA SER A 161 20.99 2.57 -0.07
C SER A 161 21.30 3.81 0.77
N GLY A 162 21.78 4.89 0.14
CA GLY A 162 21.93 6.21 0.77
C GLY A 162 20.60 6.92 1.07
N MET A 163 19.50 6.48 0.45
CA MET A 163 18.20 7.17 0.55
C MET A 163 17.27 6.46 1.53
N ALA A 164 16.76 7.18 2.52
CA ALA A 164 15.84 6.63 3.52
C ALA A 164 14.60 5.94 2.91
N PRO A 165 13.91 6.49 1.88
CA PRO A 165 12.76 5.82 1.28
C PRO A 165 13.05 4.43 0.71
N LEU A 166 14.27 4.21 0.20
CA LEU A 166 14.68 2.90 -0.34
C LEU A 166 14.95 1.89 0.79
N ARG A 167 15.50 2.34 1.93
CA ARG A 167 15.71 1.49 3.10
C ARG A 167 14.38 1.05 3.71
N ASP A 168 13.46 2.00 3.88
CA ASP A 168 12.12 1.74 4.41
C ASP A 168 11.36 0.76 3.52
N LEU A 169 11.49 0.91 2.19
CA LEU A 169 10.96 -0.03 1.21
C LEU A 169 11.55 -1.43 1.39
N GLY A 170 12.89 -1.53 1.50
CA GLY A 170 13.58 -2.79 1.67
C GLY A 170 13.19 -3.53 2.95
N ALA A 171 13.23 -2.84 4.08
CA ALA A 171 12.82 -3.40 5.38
C ALA A 171 11.33 -3.79 5.37
N GLY A 172 10.47 -2.89 4.90
CA GLY A 172 9.02 -3.09 4.87
C GLY A 172 8.62 -4.29 4.03
N LEU A 173 9.22 -4.46 2.84
CA LEU A 173 8.94 -5.61 1.98
C LEU A 173 9.46 -6.92 2.56
N ALA A 174 10.67 -6.93 3.14
CA ALA A 174 11.22 -8.14 3.73
C ALA A 174 10.30 -8.70 4.83
N ILE A 175 9.80 -7.83 5.71
CA ILE A 175 8.87 -8.21 6.79
C ILE A 175 7.49 -8.54 6.21
N GLY A 176 6.98 -7.69 5.31
CA GLY A 176 5.64 -7.82 4.75
C GLY A 176 5.43 -9.11 3.94
N LEU A 177 6.42 -9.50 3.14
CA LEU A 177 6.34 -10.70 2.30
C LEU A 177 6.38 -11.99 3.11
N VAL A 178 7.25 -12.06 4.12
CA VAL A 178 7.30 -13.20 5.04
C VAL A 178 6.01 -13.29 5.85
N GLY A 179 5.51 -12.15 6.36
CA GLY A 179 4.23 -12.08 7.05
C GLY A 179 3.06 -12.50 6.16
N ALA A 180 3.05 -12.11 4.89
CA ALA A 180 2.04 -12.49 3.92
C ALA A 180 2.04 -14.00 3.64
N ALA A 181 3.22 -14.61 3.45
CA ALA A 181 3.34 -16.06 3.23
C ALA A 181 2.87 -16.87 4.45
N LEU A 182 3.30 -16.48 5.65
CA LEU A 182 2.83 -17.11 6.89
C LEU A 182 1.32 -16.96 7.06
N GLY A 183 0.78 -15.77 6.77
CA GLY A 183 -0.65 -15.49 6.77
C GLY A 183 -1.42 -16.38 5.80
N ALA A 184 -0.93 -16.53 4.57
CA ALA A 184 -1.54 -17.40 3.56
C ALA A 184 -1.56 -18.86 4.03
N CYS A 185 -0.43 -19.39 4.53
CA CYS A 185 -0.35 -20.75 5.07
C CYS A 185 -1.30 -20.96 6.27
N TRP A 186 -1.56 -19.94 7.08
CA TRP A 186 -2.46 -20.03 8.22
C TRP A 186 -3.95 -19.90 7.84
N LEU A 187 -4.26 -19.08 6.84
CA LEU A 187 -5.63 -18.73 6.48
C LEU A 187 -6.24 -19.70 5.46
N VAL A 188 -5.45 -20.17 4.49
CA VAL A 188 -5.95 -21.06 3.42
C VAL A 188 -6.56 -22.36 3.96
N PRO A 189 -5.96 -23.08 4.93
CA PRO A 189 -6.56 -24.26 5.54
C PRO A 189 -7.90 -24.00 6.25
N ARG A 190 -8.07 -22.79 6.81
CA ARG A 190 -9.32 -22.41 7.48
C ARG A 190 -10.44 -22.08 6.51
N LEU A 191 -10.10 -21.51 5.36
CA LEU A 191 -11.06 -21.12 4.33
C LEU A 191 -11.49 -22.31 3.46
N HIS A 192 -10.57 -23.21 3.15
CA HIS A 192 -10.83 -24.42 2.35
C HIS A 192 -10.99 -25.65 3.23
N ARG A 193 -11.96 -25.60 4.15
CA ARG A 193 -12.41 -26.78 4.91
C ARG A 193 -13.41 -27.58 4.07
N ALA A 194 -13.39 -28.90 4.18
CA ALA A 194 -14.41 -29.72 3.54
C ALA A 194 -15.80 -29.24 4.00
N ARG A 195 -16.66 -28.92 3.02
CA ARG A 195 -18.08 -28.72 3.28
C ARG A 195 -18.64 -30.10 3.67
N ARG A 196 -18.99 -30.26 4.94
CA ARG A 196 -19.91 -31.32 5.36
C ARG A 196 -21.28 -31.08 4.77
#